data_AF-A0A7W4EWT6-F1
#
_entry.id   AF-A0A7W4EWT6-F1
#
_cell.length_a   1.000
_cell.length_b   1.000
_cell.length_c   1.000
_cell.angle_alpha   90.00
_cell.angle_beta   90.00
_cell.angle_gamma   90.00
#
_symmetry.space_group_name_H-M   'P 1'
#
loop_
_entity.id
_entity.type
_entity.pdbx_description
1 polymer ?
#
loop_
_entity_poly.entity_id
_entity_poly.type
_entity_poly.pdbx_seq_one_letter_code
_entity_poly.pdbx_strand_id
1 'polypeptide(L)'
;KPRHKAMIEEIRKAGARITLHTDGDVLGALLAAMPDTGVDVLMGIGGTPEGVLAACAVKALNGGMQGMRAPQLESEIANLKKENIDISEVIHLDALIKSENAVFSATGITSGGYLDGVKFHENGTITTKSVVISAKSGSIRFIEGIHKGINH
;
A
#
# COMPACT_ATOMS: atom_id res chain seq x y z
N LYS A 1 -0.21 3.46 15.63
CA LYS A 1 -0.66 2.47 16.66
C LYS A 1 0.33 2.47 17.85
N PRO A 2 0.00 1.97 19.06
CA PRO A 2 0.93 2.00 20.20
C PRO A 2 2.32 1.44 19.90
N ARG A 3 2.37 0.36 19.10
CA ARG A 3 3.61 -0.26 18.59
C ARG A 3 4.52 0.63 17.73
N HIS A 4 4.04 1.78 17.24
CA HIS A 4 4.83 2.71 16.43
C HIS A 4 5.34 3.92 17.23
N LYS A 5 5.05 4.02 18.54
CA LYS A 5 5.35 5.21 19.33
C LYS A 5 6.85 5.58 19.32
N ALA A 6 7.71 4.60 19.56
CA ALA A 6 9.16 4.81 19.56
C ALA A 6 9.68 5.29 18.20
N MET A 7 9.27 4.62 17.12
CA MET A 7 9.62 5.01 15.74
C MET A 7 9.15 6.44 15.41
N ILE A 8 7.93 6.81 15.79
CA ILE A 8 7.41 8.18 15.59
C ILE A 8 8.27 9.21 16.33
N GLU A 9 8.70 8.91 17.56
CA GLU A 9 9.57 9.81 18.33
C GLU A 9 10.95 9.96 17.69
N GLU A 10 11.53 8.87 17.18
CA GLU A 10 12.80 8.89 16.45
C GLU A 10 12.72 9.73 15.16
N ILE A 11 11.68 9.52 14.35
CA ILE A 11 11.47 10.28 13.11
C ILE A 11 11.32 11.79 13.42
N ARG A 12 10.58 12.15 14.48
CA ARG A 12 10.45 13.54 14.92
C ARG A 12 11.78 14.13 15.38
N LYS A 13 12.58 13.38 16.14
CA LYS A 13 13.92 13.82 16.58
C LYS A 13 14.87 14.03 15.40
N ALA A 14 14.73 13.26 14.34
CA ALA A 14 15.47 13.46 13.09
C ALA A 14 15.01 14.69 12.28
N GLY A 15 13.92 15.36 12.68
CA GLY A 15 13.40 16.57 12.03
C GLY A 15 12.47 16.30 10.84
N ALA A 16 12.12 15.04 10.57
CA ALA A 16 11.24 14.68 9.48
C ALA A 16 9.76 14.91 9.83
N ARG A 17 8.96 15.21 8.80
CA ARG A 17 7.49 15.33 8.93
C ARG A 17 6.85 13.94 8.91
N ILE A 18 5.75 13.79 9.63
CA ILE A 18 5.03 12.53 9.74
C ILE A 18 3.58 12.76 9.35
N THR A 19 3.11 12.00 8.37
CA THR A 19 1.69 11.88 8.05
C THR A 19 1.19 10.55 8.59
N LEU A 20 0.21 10.59 9.49
CA LEU A 20 -0.42 9.39 10.03
C LEU A 20 -1.63 9.05 9.16
N HIS A 21 -1.53 8.00 8.38
CA HIS A 21 -2.67 7.47 7.63
C HIS A 21 -3.38 6.40 8.46
N THR A 22 -4.70 6.53 8.61
CA THR A 22 -5.57 5.49 9.17
C THR A 22 -5.90 4.42 8.14
N ASP A 23 -5.85 4.79 6.86
CA ASP A 23 -6.42 4.04 5.75
C ASP A 23 -5.32 3.28 4.99
N GLY A 24 -4.92 2.14 5.56
CA GLY A 24 -4.20 1.07 4.86
C GLY A 24 -2.74 1.35 4.47
N ASP A 25 -1.86 0.41 4.80
CA ASP A 25 -0.43 0.49 4.45
C ASP A 25 -0.20 0.45 2.92
N VAL A 26 -1.15 -0.07 2.14
CA VAL A 26 -1.10 -0.12 0.67
C VAL A 26 -1.11 1.27 0.04
N LEU A 27 -1.99 2.17 0.51
CA LEU A 27 -2.06 3.53 -0.02
C LEU A 27 -0.78 4.31 0.35
N GLY A 28 -0.30 4.16 1.59
CA GLY A 28 0.95 4.76 2.01
C GLY A 28 2.15 4.31 1.17
N ALA A 29 2.22 3.03 0.82
CA ALA A 29 3.28 2.49 -0.03
C ALA A 29 3.19 3.01 -1.46
N LEU A 30 1.97 3.08 -2.00
CA LEU A 30 1.71 3.67 -3.31
C LEU A 30 2.16 5.14 -3.35
N LEU A 31 1.78 5.94 -2.34
CA LEU A 31 2.16 7.35 -2.26
C LEU A 31 3.67 7.53 -2.18
N ALA A 32 4.37 6.72 -1.38
CA ALA A 32 5.82 6.77 -1.25
C ALA A 32 6.56 6.36 -2.54
N ALA A 33 5.96 5.50 -3.36
CA ALA A 33 6.56 5.04 -4.61
C ALA A 33 6.19 5.91 -5.83
N MET A 34 5.23 6.83 -5.68
CA MET A 34 4.80 7.73 -6.74
C MET A 34 5.49 9.09 -6.66
N PRO A 35 5.80 9.71 -7.81
CA PRO A 35 6.35 11.07 -7.82
C PRO A 35 5.30 12.09 -7.35
N ASP A 36 5.78 13.22 -6.82
CA ASP A 36 4.98 14.43 -6.51
C ASP A 36 3.81 14.24 -5.53
N THR A 37 3.84 13.20 -4.70
CA THR A 37 2.82 12.95 -3.66
C THR A 37 3.10 13.69 -2.35
N GLY A 38 4.34 14.15 -2.16
CA GLY A 38 4.83 14.71 -0.89
C GLY A 38 5.11 13.66 0.20
N VAL A 39 5.09 12.37 -0.14
CA VAL A 39 5.47 11.26 0.74
C VAL A 39 6.74 10.61 0.19
N ASP A 40 7.81 10.61 0.99
CA ASP A 40 9.10 10.08 0.58
C ASP A 40 9.32 8.62 1.00
N VAL A 41 8.70 8.19 2.10
CA VAL A 41 8.90 6.86 2.68
C VAL A 41 7.70 6.42 3.52
N LEU A 42 7.35 5.14 3.42
CA LEU A 42 6.45 4.47 4.36
C LEU A 42 7.30 3.65 5.36
N MET A 43 7.05 3.84 6.66
CA MET A 43 7.67 3.05 7.72
C MET A 43 6.64 2.55 8.71
N GLY A 44 6.76 1.29 9.13
CA GLY A 44 5.96 0.75 10.22
C GLY A 44 5.68 -0.75 10.12
N ILE A 45 5.01 -1.25 11.15
CA ILE A 45 4.50 -2.62 11.24
C ILE A 45 3.03 -2.68 10.78
N GLY A 46 2.82 -3.26 9.60
CA GLY A 46 1.55 -3.54 8.96
C GLY A 46 1.11 -5.01 9.02
N GLY A 47 0.02 -5.33 8.32
CA GLY A 47 -0.42 -6.72 8.12
C GLY A 47 0.30 -7.38 6.95
N THR A 48 0.55 -8.70 7.04
CA THR A 48 1.23 -9.45 5.98
C THR A 48 0.48 -9.41 4.63
N PRO A 49 -0.85 -9.63 4.57
CA PRO A 49 -1.59 -9.55 3.31
C PRO A 49 -1.50 -8.17 2.64
N GLU A 50 -1.63 -7.11 3.42
CA GLU A 50 -1.48 -5.73 2.95
C GLU A 50 -0.05 -5.45 2.49
N GLY A 51 0.96 -6.00 3.18
CA GLY A 51 2.36 -5.91 2.77
C GLY A 51 2.62 -6.53 1.39
N VAL A 52 1.98 -7.67 1.07
CA VAL A 52 2.09 -8.28 -0.27
C VAL A 52 1.40 -7.43 -1.34
N LEU A 53 0.23 -6.85 -1.04
CA LEU A 53 -0.45 -5.92 -1.96
C LEU A 53 0.38 -4.64 -2.21
N ALA A 54 0.96 -4.08 -1.15
CA ALA A 54 1.88 -2.95 -1.23
C ALA A 54 3.12 -3.29 -2.09
N ALA A 55 3.71 -4.48 -1.87
CA ALA A 55 4.83 -4.96 -2.68
C ALA A 55 4.46 -5.06 -4.17
N CYS A 56 3.25 -5.55 -4.51
CA CYS A 56 2.80 -5.59 -5.89
C CYS A 56 2.71 -4.18 -6.52
N ALA A 57 2.16 -3.19 -5.78
CA ALA A 57 2.10 -1.81 -6.23
C ALA A 57 3.50 -1.20 -6.45
N VAL A 58 4.40 -1.41 -5.49
CA VAL A 58 5.78 -0.90 -5.54
C VAL A 58 6.56 -1.55 -6.69
N LYS A 59 6.44 -2.86 -6.88
CA LYS A 59 7.04 -3.58 -8.03
C LYS A 59 6.48 -3.06 -9.36
N ALA A 60 5.17 -2.83 -9.44
CA ALA A 60 4.53 -2.25 -10.63
C ALA A 60 5.05 -0.85 -10.98
N LEU A 61 5.48 -0.08 -9.97
CA LEU A 61 6.10 1.24 -10.10
C LEU A 61 7.62 1.22 -10.24
N ASN A 62 8.25 0.04 -10.23
CA ASN A 62 9.70 -0.11 -10.21
C ASN A 62 10.37 0.59 -9.00
N GLY A 63 9.70 0.59 -7.85
CA GLY A 63 10.19 1.16 -6.60
C GLY A 63 10.96 0.15 -5.73
N GLY A 64 11.31 0.58 -4.51
CA GLY A 64 12.01 -0.25 -3.52
C GLY A 64 11.16 -0.53 -2.28
N MET A 65 11.14 -1.78 -1.83
CA MET A 65 10.51 -2.19 -0.57
C MET A 65 11.33 -3.27 0.12
N GLN A 66 11.36 -3.19 1.44
CA GLN A 66 11.90 -4.22 2.33
C GLN A 66 10.90 -4.45 3.46
N GLY A 67 10.88 -5.68 3.97
CA GLY A 67 10.04 -6.06 5.10
C GLY A 67 10.74 -7.07 5.99
N MET A 68 10.22 -7.21 7.20
CA MET A 68 10.62 -8.25 8.15
C MET A 68 9.37 -8.84 8.78
N ARG A 69 9.46 -10.10 9.20
CA ARG A 69 8.39 -10.73 9.98
C ARG A 69 8.39 -10.11 11.37
N ALA A 70 7.25 -9.58 11.78
CA ALA A 70 7.08 -8.93 13.08
C ALA A 70 6.01 -9.66 13.92
N PRO A 71 6.22 -10.93 14.31
CA PRO A 71 5.25 -11.65 15.12
C PRO A 71 4.99 -10.90 16.44
N GLN A 72 3.73 -10.76 16.81
CA GLN A 72 3.28 -10.04 18.00
C GLN A 72 2.78 -10.99 19.10
N LEU A 73 2.39 -12.22 18.72
CA LEU A 73 1.88 -13.23 19.64
C LEU A 73 2.86 -14.41 19.80
N GLU A 74 2.87 -15.04 20.98
CA GLU A 74 3.70 -16.23 21.23
C GLU A 74 3.37 -17.38 20.28
N SER A 75 2.10 -17.53 19.89
CA SER A 75 1.66 -18.54 18.92
C SER A 75 2.25 -18.30 17.53
N GLU A 76 2.36 -17.05 17.09
CA GLU A 76 3.00 -16.70 15.82
C GLU A 76 4.49 -17.04 15.86
N ILE A 77 5.18 -16.72 16.97
CA ILE A 77 6.58 -17.07 17.17
C ILE A 77 6.78 -18.60 17.15
N ALA A 78 5.91 -19.35 17.85
CA ALA A 78 5.98 -20.81 17.90
C ALA A 78 5.77 -21.44 16.52
N ASN A 79 4.83 -20.93 15.73
CA ASN A 79 4.58 -21.40 14.36
C ASN A 79 5.80 -21.14 13.45
N LEU A 80 6.36 -19.94 13.50
CA LEU A 80 7.56 -19.59 12.71
C LEU A 80 8.76 -20.47 13.09
N LYS A 81 8.96 -20.74 14.39
CA LYS A 81 10.01 -21.66 14.87
C LYS A 81 9.78 -23.09 14.37
N LYS A 82 8.54 -23.58 14.39
CA LYS A 82 8.20 -24.92 13.89
C LYS A 82 8.49 -25.07 12.40
N GLU A 83 8.33 -23.98 11.65
CA GLU A 83 8.65 -23.93 10.21
C GLU A 83 10.13 -23.59 9.92
N ASN A 84 10.97 -23.47 10.94
CA ASN A 84 12.37 -23.05 10.84
C ASN A 84 12.56 -21.73 10.06
N ILE A 85 11.62 -20.80 10.23
CA ILE A 85 11.67 -19.49 9.59
C ILE A 85 12.51 -18.53 10.42
N ASP A 86 13.50 -17.91 9.79
CA ASP A 86 14.28 -16.83 10.37
C ASP A 86 13.47 -15.52 10.40
N ILE A 87 13.29 -14.97 11.59
CA ILE A 87 12.58 -13.71 11.81
C ILE A 87 13.49 -12.48 11.64
N SER A 88 14.81 -12.68 11.62
CA SER A 88 15.81 -11.64 11.36
C SER A 88 16.08 -11.41 9.88
N GLU A 89 15.51 -12.28 9.01
CA GLU A 89 15.62 -12.16 7.56
C GLU A 89 14.97 -10.85 7.08
N VAL A 90 15.74 -10.07 6.32
CA VAL A 90 15.22 -8.95 5.53
C VAL A 90 14.63 -9.52 4.24
N ILE A 91 13.32 -9.42 4.10
CA ILE A 91 12.61 -9.83 2.90
C ILE A 91 12.61 -8.67 1.92
N HIS A 92 13.29 -8.85 0.80
CA HIS A 92 13.32 -7.87 -0.30
C HIS A 92 12.09 -8.00 -1.21
N LEU A 93 11.77 -6.92 -1.93
CA LEU A 93 10.64 -6.83 -2.86
C LEU A 93 10.51 -8.05 -3.80
N ASP A 94 11.61 -8.50 -4.40
CA ASP A 94 11.62 -9.60 -5.37
C ASP A 94 11.32 -10.98 -4.72
N ALA A 95 11.54 -11.11 -3.41
CA ALA A 95 11.14 -12.30 -2.66
C ALA A 95 9.62 -12.34 -2.43
N LEU A 96 8.98 -11.18 -2.29
CA LEU A 96 7.52 -11.05 -2.15
C LEU A 96 6.81 -11.20 -3.49
N ILE A 97 7.30 -10.53 -4.53
CA ILE A 97 6.72 -10.53 -5.87
C ILE A 97 7.78 -11.03 -6.87
N LYS A 98 7.78 -12.35 -7.09
CA LYS A 98 8.77 -13.03 -7.95
C LYS A 98 8.63 -12.73 -9.45
N SER A 99 7.48 -12.18 -9.85
CA SER A 99 7.20 -11.86 -11.25
C SER A 99 7.68 -10.45 -11.58
N GLU A 100 8.41 -10.30 -12.68
CA GLU A 100 8.72 -8.98 -13.26
C GLU A 100 7.47 -8.30 -13.85
N ASN A 101 6.44 -9.07 -14.17
CA ASN A 101 5.19 -8.56 -14.74
C ASN A 101 4.15 -8.32 -13.62
N ALA A 102 4.41 -7.34 -12.76
CA ALA A 102 3.44 -6.89 -11.76
C ALA A 102 2.41 -5.93 -12.37
N VAL A 103 1.15 -6.08 -11.99
CA VAL A 103 0.06 -5.17 -12.34
C VAL A 103 -0.72 -4.85 -11.08
N PHE A 104 -0.92 -3.56 -10.83
CA PHE A 104 -1.69 -3.07 -9.70
C PHE A 104 -2.85 -2.22 -10.19
N SER A 105 -4.03 -2.40 -9.58
CA SER A 105 -5.21 -1.60 -9.86
C SER A 105 -5.92 -1.25 -8.56
N ALA A 106 -6.33 0.00 -8.43
CA ALA A 106 -7.11 0.48 -7.29
C ALA A 106 -8.18 1.46 -7.76
N THR A 107 -9.32 1.49 -7.07
CA THR A 107 -10.44 2.40 -7.32
C THR A 107 -10.77 3.12 -6.02
N GLY A 108 -10.93 4.44 -6.09
CA GLY A 108 -11.31 5.24 -4.93
C GLY A 108 -12.72 4.89 -4.47
N ILE A 109 -12.88 4.61 -3.18
CA ILE A 109 -14.19 4.31 -2.56
C ILE A 109 -14.74 5.57 -1.87
N THR A 110 -13.95 6.16 -0.97
CA THR A 110 -14.30 7.35 -0.19
C THR A 110 -13.60 8.60 -0.72
N SER A 111 -14.20 9.77 -0.49
CA SER A 111 -13.57 11.06 -0.81
C SER A 111 -12.46 11.40 0.20
N GLY A 112 -11.45 12.18 -0.24
CA GLY A 112 -10.36 12.66 0.61
C GLY A 112 -9.05 11.86 0.56
N GLY A 113 -8.99 10.79 -0.25
CA GLY A 113 -7.74 10.07 -0.53
C GLY A 113 -7.03 10.55 -1.80
N TYR A 114 -6.00 9.82 -2.22
CA TYR A 114 -5.26 10.06 -3.47
C TYR A 114 -6.11 9.84 -4.73
N LEU A 115 -7.09 8.94 -4.66
CA LEU A 115 -8.08 8.71 -5.71
C LEU A 115 -9.44 9.19 -5.23
N ASP A 116 -10.14 9.95 -6.06
CA ASP A 116 -11.50 10.37 -5.75
C ASP A 116 -12.41 9.15 -5.52
N GLY A 117 -13.18 9.22 -4.45
CA GLY A 117 -14.24 8.26 -4.16
C GLY A 117 -15.34 8.21 -5.23
N VAL A 118 -16.19 7.19 -5.12
CA VAL A 118 -17.34 7.02 -6.01
C VAL A 118 -18.30 8.20 -5.85
N LYS A 119 -18.71 8.80 -6.97
CA LYS A 119 -19.69 9.90 -7.01
C LYS A 119 -21.00 9.42 -7.60
N PHE A 120 -22.09 9.64 -6.89
CA PHE A 120 -23.44 9.37 -7.35
C PHE A 120 -24.08 10.70 -7.75
N HIS A 121 -24.60 10.76 -8.97
CA HIS A 121 -25.18 11.98 -9.54
C HIS A 121 -26.71 11.92 -9.56
N GLU A 122 -27.36 13.08 -9.51
CA GLU A 122 -28.84 13.19 -9.51
C GLU A 122 -29.48 12.58 -10.77
N ASN A 123 -28.76 12.57 -11.89
CA ASN A 123 -29.20 11.96 -13.15
C ASN A 123 -29.09 10.41 -13.16
N GLY A 124 -28.77 9.79 -12.02
CA GLY A 124 -28.62 8.34 -11.87
C GLY A 124 -27.30 7.78 -12.41
N THR A 125 -26.35 8.62 -12.82
CA THR A 125 -25.01 8.15 -13.22
C THR A 125 -24.08 8.00 -12.02
N ILE A 126 -23.11 7.10 -12.15
CA ILE A 126 -22.08 6.84 -11.14
C ILE A 126 -20.72 7.11 -11.77
N THR A 127 -19.87 7.91 -11.13
CA THR A 127 -18.49 8.13 -11.55
C THR A 127 -17.52 7.44 -10.60
N THR A 128 -16.55 6.73 -11.16
CA THR A 128 -15.46 6.09 -10.41
C THR A 128 -14.12 6.58 -10.94
N LYS A 129 -13.13 6.77 -10.06
CA LYS A 129 -11.74 6.98 -10.47
C LYS A 129 -10.86 5.83 -10.04
N SER A 130 -10.10 5.32 -10.99
CA SER A 130 -9.18 4.21 -10.78
C SER A 130 -7.77 4.57 -11.25
N VAL A 131 -6.78 3.90 -10.69
CA VAL A 131 -5.41 3.86 -11.23
C VAL A 131 -5.08 2.43 -11.63
N VAL A 132 -4.43 2.27 -12.77
CA VAL A 132 -3.87 1.00 -13.24
C VAL A 132 -2.39 1.20 -13.55
N ILE A 133 -1.55 0.40 -12.93
CA ILE A 133 -0.09 0.46 -13.02
C ILE A 133 0.41 -0.88 -13.54
N SER A 134 1.35 -0.86 -14.48
CA SER A 134 1.95 -2.09 -15.00
C SER A 134 3.46 -1.94 -15.13
N ALA A 135 4.19 -2.84 -14.48
CA ALA A 135 5.65 -2.92 -14.58
C ALA A 135 6.09 -3.13 -16.04
N LYS A 136 5.40 -4.05 -16.74
CA LYS A 136 5.77 -4.45 -18.12
C LYS A 136 5.75 -3.28 -19.11
N SER A 137 4.74 -2.41 -19.02
CA SER A 137 4.64 -1.24 -19.89
C SER A 137 5.25 0.03 -19.27
N GLY A 138 5.61 0.01 -17.99
CA GLY A 138 5.99 1.20 -17.22
C GLY A 138 4.88 2.25 -17.10
N SER A 139 3.63 1.90 -17.44
CA SER A 139 2.54 2.88 -17.55
C SER A 139 1.77 3.03 -16.25
N ILE A 140 1.50 4.27 -15.86
CA ILE A 140 0.52 4.65 -14.85
C ILE A 140 -0.67 5.25 -15.58
N ARG A 141 -1.86 4.68 -15.43
CA ARG A 141 -3.08 5.14 -16.10
C ARG A 141 -4.14 5.48 -15.08
N PHE A 142 -4.59 6.72 -15.10
CA PHE A 142 -5.80 7.13 -14.40
C PHE A 142 -7.00 6.94 -15.31
N ILE A 143 -8.03 6.27 -14.79
CA ILE A 143 -9.23 5.91 -15.54
C ILE A 143 -10.42 6.52 -14.81
N GLU A 144 -11.16 7.37 -15.51
CA GLU A 144 -12.48 7.81 -15.07
C GLU A 144 -13.55 6.98 -15.79
N GLY A 145 -14.38 6.30 -15.01
CA GLY A 145 -15.50 5.51 -15.52
C GLY A 145 -16.81 6.23 -15.22
N ILE A 146 -17.68 6.34 -16.21
CA ILE A 146 -19.06 6.83 -16.07
C ILE A 146 -20.00 5.65 -16.34
N HIS A 147 -20.76 5.28 -15.32
CA HIS A 147 -21.62 4.10 -15.31
C HIS A 147 -23.09 4.53 -15.21
N LYS A 148 -23.98 3.74 -15.82
CA LYS A 148 -25.42 3.87 -15.55
C LYS A 148 -25.73 3.21 -14.22
N GLY A 149 -26.36 3.94 -13.29
CA GLY A 149 -26.83 3.38 -12.03
C GLY A 149 -27.88 2.29 -12.26
N ILE A 150 -27.86 1.27 -11.41
CA ILE A 150 -28.89 0.23 -11.42
C ILE A 150 -30.11 0.85 -10.73
N ASN A 151 -31.15 1.16 -11.51
CA ASN A 151 -32.46 1.46 -10.94
C ASN A 151 -32.94 0.20 -10.19
N HIS A 152 -33.10 0.31 -8.87
CA HIS A 152 -33.89 -0.63 -8.07
C HIS A 152 -35.34 -0.15 -8.03
#